data_AF-A0A259HHE7-F1
#
_entry.id   AF-A0A259HHE7-F1
#
_cell.length_a   1.000
_cell.length_b   1.000
_cell.length_c   1.000
_cell.angle_alpha   90.00
_cell.angle_beta   90.00
_cell.angle_gamma   90.00
#
_symmetry.space_group_name_H-M   'P 1'
#
loop_
_entity.id
_entity.type
_entity.pdbx_description
1 polymer ?
#
loop_
_entity_poly.entity_id
_entity_poly.type
_entity_poly.pdbx_seq_one_letter_code
_entity_poly.pdbx_strand_id
1 'polypeptide(L)'
;MSGAADIPVSRVEWKGAVRIIRSAFPPIDLFEDIADPADWPLLISAEQKTNPRIMATIGNLDLVPEGRRVGGNGASYLMAPFTHVSTDRPSRFTDGSFGVLYVGEGFETALFETIHHHARFMARTRQAPGWTSQFREIVMMVDADLHDLRAL
;
A
#
# COMPACT_ATOMS: atom_id res chain seq x y z
N MET A 1 -25.52 5.74 -16.96
CA MET A 1 -24.22 5.73 -16.27
C MET A 1 -24.47 6.30 -14.90
N SER A 2 -24.51 5.48 -13.85
CA SER A 2 -24.59 5.97 -12.48
C SER A 2 -23.29 6.68 -12.15
N GLY A 3 -23.39 7.89 -11.60
CA GLY A 3 -22.22 8.59 -11.07
C GLY A 3 -21.76 7.94 -9.77
N ALA A 4 -20.56 8.26 -9.28
CA ALA A 4 -20.11 7.83 -7.95
C ALA A 4 -21.09 8.22 -6.82
N ALA A 5 -21.91 9.25 -7.05
CA ALA A 5 -22.96 9.71 -6.13
C ALA A 5 -24.12 8.71 -5.94
N ASP A 6 -24.31 7.76 -6.86
CA ASP A 6 -25.40 6.78 -6.79
C ASP A 6 -24.95 5.45 -6.14
N ILE A 7 -23.67 5.33 -5.76
CA ILE A 7 -23.14 4.12 -5.13
C ILE A 7 -23.44 4.19 -3.63
N PRO A 8 -24.16 3.20 -3.05
CA PRO A 8 -24.49 3.21 -1.63
C PRO A 8 -23.22 3.25 -0.78
N VAL A 9 -23.31 3.87 0.39
CA VAL A 9 -22.22 3.92 1.37
C VAL A 9 -22.56 3.00 2.53
N SER A 10 -21.62 2.13 2.89
CA SER A 10 -21.73 1.18 3.99
C SER A 10 -20.65 1.44 5.03
N ARG A 11 -21.03 1.35 6.30
CA ARG A 11 -20.09 1.35 7.43
C ARG A 11 -19.28 0.05 7.44
N VAL A 12 -17.95 0.15 7.46
CA VAL A 12 -17.03 -1.00 7.50
C VAL A 12 -16.19 -0.93 8.76
N GLU A 13 -16.28 -1.98 9.58
CA GLU A 13 -15.54 -2.13 10.83
C GLU A 13 -14.87 -3.51 10.88
N TRP A 14 -13.60 -3.56 10.47
CA TRP A 14 -12.78 -4.77 10.48
C TRP A 14 -11.67 -4.64 11.51
N LYS A 15 -11.65 -5.54 12.50
CA LYS A 15 -10.63 -5.54 13.56
C LYS A 15 -9.32 -6.22 13.16
N GLY A 16 -9.33 -6.99 12.07
CA GLY A 16 -8.21 -7.81 11.64
C GLY A 16 -8.14 -7.89 10.12
N ALA A 17 -8.30 -6.76 9.44
CA ALA A 17 -8.13 -6.69 8.00
C ALA A 17 -6.70 -7.09 7.64
N VAL A 18 -6.55 -7.90 6.60
CA VAL A 18 -5.28 -8.51 6.23
C VAL A 18 -4.80 -7.98 4.90
N ARG A 19 -3.50 -7.65 4.85
CA ARG A 19 -2.76 -7.41 3.62
C ARG A 19 -1.51 -8.27 3.62
N ILE A 20 -1.29 -8.99 2.52
CA ILE A 20 -0.07 -9.76 2.33
C ILE A 20 0.80 -9.07 1.29
N ILE A 21 2.05 -8.80 1.64
CA ILE A 21 3.01 -8.17 0.73
C ILE A 21 4.20 -9.09 0.50
N ARG A 22 4.81 -9.01 -0.68
CA ARG A 22 6.13 -9.61 -0.88
C ARG A 22 7.14 -8.75 -0.12
N SER A 23 7.92 -9.37 0.76
CA SER A 23 8.89 -8.67 1.60
C SER A 23 10.17 -9.49 1.67
N ALA A 24 11.28 -8.95 1.15
CA ALA A 24 12.62 -9.38 1.53
C ALA A 24 13.10 -8.42 2.64
N PHE A 25 13.51 -8.96 3.78
CA PHE A 25 13.90 -8.19 4.97
C PHE A 25 15.28 -7.50 4.81
N PRO A 26 15.56 -6.36 5.49
CA PRO A 26 14.65 -5.50 6.27
C PRO A 26 14.13 -4.31 5.44
N PRO A 27 12.83 -3.95 5.53
CA PRO A 27 12.36 -2.64 5.07
C PRO A 27 12.93 -1.56 6.00
N ILE A 28 13.39 -0.46 5.43
CA ILE A 28 14.09 0.64 6.10
C ILE A 28 13.06 1.49 6.90
N ASP A 29 13.32 1.75 8.18
CA ASP A 29 12.43 2.32 9.22
C ASP A 29 12.12 3.84 9.11
N LEU A 30 12.17 4.44 7.93
CA LEU A 30 12.13 5.91 7.84
C LEU A 30 10.83 6.54 8.37
N PHE A 31 9.68 5.87 8.20
CA PHE A 31 8.41 6.35 8.76
C PHE A 31 8.17 5.91 10.21
N GLU A 32 8.99 4.98 10.71
CA GLU A 32 8.79 4.34 12.01
C GLU A 32 9.69 4.95 13.10
N ASP A 33 10.82 5.56 12.71
CA ASP A 33 11.83 6.06 13.64
C ASP A 33 12.18 7.56 13.51
N ILE A 34 11.46 8.32 12.67
CA ILE A 34 11.86 9.71 12.39
C ILE A 34 10.70 10.70 12.45
N ALA A 35 10.57 11.31 13.63
CA ALA A 35 9.88 12.57 13.91
C ALA A 35 8.38 12.65 13.52
N ASP A 36 7.75 13.76 13.91
CA ASP A 36 6.37 14.09 13.50
C ASP A 36 6.31 14.14 11.96
N PRO A 37 5.22 13.65 11.30
CA PRO A 37 5.01 13.83 9.86
C PRO A 37 5.21 15.24 9.32
N ALA A 38 5.03 16.27 10.16
CA ALA A 38 5.32 17.66 9.83
C ALA A 38 6.81 17.95 9.55
N ASP A 39 7.73 17.19 10.15
CA ASP A 39 9.19 17.41 10.03
C ASP A 39 9.81 16.67 8.83
N TRP A 40 9.04 15.79 8.18
CA TRP A 40 9.53 14.97 7.06
C TRP A 40 10.08 15.76 5.88
N PRO A 41 9.50 16.90 5.43
CA PRO A 41 10.06 17.66 4.31
C PRO A 41 11.50 18.11 4.57
N LEU A 42 11.82 18.49 5.81
CA LEU A 42 13.15 18.93 6.21
C LEU A 42 14.14 17.76 6.23
N LEU A 43 13.76 16.62 6.82
CA LEU A 43 14.55 15.40 6.86
C LEU A 43 14.86 14.87 5.46
N ILE A 44 13.86 14.89 4.58
CA ILE A 44 13.99 14.48 3.18
C ILE A 44 14.97 15.39 2.45
N SER A 45 14.85 16.72 2.60
CA SER A 45 15.74 17.67 1.94
C SER A 45 17.21 17.54 2.38
N ALA A 46 17.44 17.13 3.63
CA ALA A 46 18.76 16.91 4.20
C ALA A 46 19.38 15.60 3.69
N GLU A 47 18.63 14.49 3.70
CA GLU A 47 19.17 13.17 3.37
C GLU A 47 19.15 12.82 1.86
N GLN A 48 18.31 13.50 1.05
CA GLN A 48 18.27 13.37 -0.43
C GLN A 48 19.64 13.63 -1.08
N LYS A 49 20.49 14.43 -0.45
CA LYS A 49 21.84 14.75 -0.95
C LYS A 49 22.85 13.62 -0.74
N THR A 50 22.54 12.62 0.09
CA THR A 50 23.52 11.62 0.55
C THR A 50 23.10 10.17 0.34
N ASN A 51 21.81 9.84 0.18
CA ASN A 51 21.40 8.44 0.00
C ASN A 51 20.18 8.25 -0.93
N PRO A 52 20.37 7.84 -2.20
CA PRO A 52 19.28 7.63 -3.15
C PRO A 52 18.32 6.48 -2.77
N ARG A 53 18.67 5.60 -1.82
CA ARG A 53 17.77 4.55 -1.34
C ARG A 53 16.58 5.11 -0.55
N ILE A 54 16.69 6.32 -0.02
CA ILE A 54 15.64 6.96 0.78
C ILE A 54 14.40 7.24 -0.06
N MET A 55 14.58 7.75 -1.28
CA MET A 55 13.46 7.99 -2.20
C MET A 55 12.72 6.69 -2.57
N ALA A 56 13.45 5.58 -2.69
CA ALA A 56 12.85 4.27 -2.92
C ALA A 56 12.07 3.72 -1.71
N THR A 57 12.35 4.23 -0.50
CA THR A 57 11.63 3.88 0.73
C THR A 57 10.38 4.76 0.93
N ILE A 58 10.51 6.06 0.66
CA ILE A 58 9.46 7.05 0.91
C ILE A 58 8.40 7.02 -0.20
N GLY A 59 8.84 6.87 -1.45
CA GLY A 59 8.01 7.15 -2.63
C GLY A 59 7.74 8.64 -2.79
N ASN A 60 6.66 8.98 -3.49
CA ASN A 60 6.23 10.37 -3.68
C ASN A 60 5.23 10.79 -2.59
N LEU A 61 5.71 11.50 -1.57
CA LEU A 61 4.87 11.99 -0.46
C LEU A 61 3.88 13.09 -0.85
N ASP A 62 4.12 13.80 -1.95
CA ASP A 62 3.23 14.87 -2.40
C ASP A 62 1.87 14.33 -2.86
N LEU A 63 1.78 13.02 -3.10
CA LEU A 63 0.53 12.32 -3.38
C LEU A 63 -0.37 12.16 -2.15
N VAL A 64 0.17 12.37 -0.94
CA VAL A 64 -0.58 12.28 0.32
C VAL A 64 -0.67 13.66 0.96
N PRO A 65 -1.90 14.19 1.18
CA PRO A 65 -2.08 15.44 1.91
C PRO A 65 -1.41 15.41 3.28
N GLU A 66 -0.77 16.50 3.69
CA GLU A 66 0.01 16.58 4.93
C GLU A 66 -0.76 16.07 6.16
N GLY A 67 -2.01 16.52 6.35
CA GLY A 67 -2.86 16.10 7.46
C GLY A 67 -3.35 14.64 7.41
N ARG A 68 -2.97 13.86 6.38
CA ARG A 68 -3.26 12.42 6.27
C ARG A 68 -2.01 11.55 6.29
N ARG A 69 -0.83 12.16 6.44
CA ARG A 69 0.43 11.42 6.61
C ARG A 69 0.47 10.89 8.05
N VAL A 70 0.91 9.65 8.20
CA VAL A 70 0.98 8.98 9.50
C VAL A 70 2.40 8.49 9.73
N GLY A 71 2.94 8.73 10.93
CA GLY A 71 4.24 8.24 11.35
C GLY A 71 4.12 7.22 12.51
N GLY A 72 5.25 6.64 12.89
CA GLY A 72 5.36 5.65 13.96
C GLY A 72 5.37 4.21 13.46
N ASN A 73 5.45 3.26 14.40
CA ASN A 73 5.58 1.84 14.10
C ASN A 73 4.49 1.35 13.13
N GLY A 74 4.90 0.72 12.03
CA GLY A 74 4.04 0.23 10.96
C GLY A 74 3.57 1.26 9.92
N ALA A 75 3.90 2.55 10.09
CA ALA A 75 3.52 3.61 9.14
C ALA A 75 4.05 3.34 7.74
N SER A 76 5.25 2.77 7.60
CA SER A 76 5.82 2.39 6.32
C SER A 76 4.92 1.46 5.52
N TYR A 77 4.32 0.47 6.19
CA TYR A 77 3.41 -0.48 5.55
C TYR A 77 2.09 0.17 5.11
N LEU A 78 1.61 1.16 5.87
CA LEU A 78 0.37 1.87 5.61
C LEU A 78 0.52 2.96 4.54
N MET A 79 1.62 3.72 4.56
CA MET A 79 1.86 4.85 3.64
C MET A 79 2.30 4.39 2.24
N ALA A 80 3.05 3.29 2.15
CA ALA A 80 3.63 2.82 0.88
C ALA A 80 2.65 2.71 -0.31
N PRO A 81 1.41 2.19 -0.18
CA PRO A 81 0.45 2.12 -1.29
C PRO A 81 0.06 3.47 -1.87
N PHE A 82 0.15 4.53 -1.07
CA PHE A 82 -0.24 5.88 -1.45
C PHE A 82 0.91 6.68 -2.06
N THR A 83 2.15 6.31 -1.73
CA THR A 83 3.35 7.02 -2.20
C THR A 83 4.06 6.32 -3.35
N HIS A 84 3.82 5.01 -3.57
CA HIS A 84 4.46 4.22 -4.63
C HIS A 84 3.48 3.92 -5.77
N VAL A 85 3.22 4.93 -6.60
CA VAL A 85 2.31 4.82 -7.76
C VAL A 85 3.10 4.65 -9.05
N SER A 86 2.49 4.00 -10.04
CA SER A 86 3.08 3.84 -11.38
C SER A 86 1.99 3.55 -12.39
N THR A 87 1.91 4.39 -13.43
CA THR A 87 1.03 4.19 -14.59
C THR A 87 1.41 2.97 -15.42
N ASP A 88 2.64 2.45 -15.28
CA ASP A 88 3.06 1.20 -15.91
C ASP A 88 2.44 -0.04 -15.25
N ARG A 89 1.89 0.13 -14.04
CA ARG A 89 1.30 -0.94 -13.23
C ARG A 89 -0.05 -0.52 -12.66
N PRO A 90 -1.07 -0.31 -13.51
CA PRO A 90 -2.43 -0.10 -13.05
C PRO A 90 -2.92 -1.31 -12.25
N SER A 91 -3.89 -1.08 -11.38
CA SER A 91 -4.55 -2.12 -10.60
C SER A 91 -6.06 -2.09 -10.82
N ARG A 92 -6.81 -2.95 -10.12
CA ARG A 92 -8.25 -3.11 -10.32
C ARG A 92 -9.04 -1.79 -10.19
N PHE A 93 -8.63 -0.93 -9.26
CA PHE A 93 -9.34 0.31 -8.91
C PHE A 93 -8.51 1.60 -9.12
N THR A 94 -7.39 1.53 -9.83
CA THR A 94 -6.62 2.73 -10.21
C THR A 94 -5.91 2.50 -11.53
N ASP A 95 -5.86 3.54 -12.35
CA ASP A 95 -5.04 3.59 -13.57
C ASP A 95 -3.54 3.78 -13.28
N GLY A 96 -3.17 3.89 -12.01
CA GLY A 96 -1.79 4.07 -11.55
C GLY A 96 -1.38 5.53 -11.39
N SER A 97 -2.28 6.50 -11.62
CA SER A 97 -2.04 7.93 -11.36
C SER A 97 -2.15 8.30 -9.87
N PHE A 98 -2.84 7.47 -9.08
CA PHE A 98 -2.97 7.62 -7.63
C PHE A 98 -2.87 6.28 -6.91
N GLY A 99 -2.50 6.34 -5.63
CA GLY A 99 -2.25 5.17 -4.82
C GLY A 99 -3.51 4.63 -4.14
N VAL A 100 -3.53 3.31 -3.93
CA VAL A 100 -4.68 2.59 -3.35
C VAL A 100 -4.19 1.51 -2.39
N LEU A 101 -4.86 1.39 -1.24
CA LEU A 101 -4.61 0.31 -0.29
C LEU A 101 -5.60 -0.83 -0.55
N TYR A 102 -5.09 -2.02 -0.86
CA TYR A 102 -5.86 -3.25 -0.92
C TYR A 102 -5.72 -4.03 0.40
N VAL A 103 -6.85 -4.34 1.02
CA VAL A 103 -6.97 -5.13 2.24
C VAL A 103 -8.14 -6.10 2.08
N GLY A 104 -7.98 -7.32 2.60
CA GLY A 104 -9.08 -8.27 2.74
C GLY A 104 -9.66 -8.22 4.15
N GLU A 105 -10.96 -8.54 4.29
CA GLU A 105 -11.63 -8.66 5.59
C GLU A 105 -11.00 -9.76 6.47
N GLY A 106 -10.36 -10.75 5.84
CA GLY A 106 -9.63 -11.81 6.52
C GLY A 106 -8.48 -12.38 5.69
N PHE A 107 -7.73 -13.28 6.32
CA PHE A 107 -6.52 -13.87 5.75
C PHE A 107 -6.75 -14.57 4.41
N GLU A 108 -7.79 -15.39 4.30
CA GLU A 108 -8.04 -16.20 3.09
C GLU A 108 -8.25 -15.31 1.85
N THR A 109 -9.03 -14.24 1.97
CA THR A 109 -9.24 -13.27 0.87
C THR A 109 -7.93 -12.62 0.46
N ALA A 110 -7.13 -12.16 1.44
CA ALA A 110 -5.83 -11.56 1.17
C ALA A 110 -4.84 -12.54 0.51
N LEU A 111 -4.88 -13.81 0.93
CA LEU A 111 -4.07 -14.89 0.38
C LEU A 111 -4.44 -15.18 -1.07
N PHE A 112 -5.73 -15.32 -1.38
CA PHE A 112 -6.18 -15.61 -2.75
C PHE A 112 -5.89 -14.46 -3.73
N GLU A 113 -6.09 -13.21 -3.33
CA GLU A 113 -5.69 -12.05 -4.14
C GLU A 113 -4.17 -12.03 -4.36
N THR A 114 -3.38 -12.34 -3.32
CA THR A 114 -1.92 -12.44 -3.43
C THR A 114 -1.49 -13.53 -4.40
N ILE A 115 -2.09 -14.73 -4.31
CA ILE A 115 -1.84 -15.84 -5.24
C ILE A 115 -2.19 -15.41 -6.67
N HIS A 116 -3.36 -14.79 -6.88
CA HIS A 116 -3.80 -14.34 -8.19
C HIS A 116 -2.79 -13.37 -8.83
N HIS A 117 -2.41 -12.32 -8.11
CA HIS A 117 -1.48 -11.31 -8.63
C HIS A 117 -0.05 -11.84 -8.76
N HIS A 118 0.40 -12.68 -7.82
CA HIS A 118 1.72 -13.28 -7.88
C HIS A 118 1.85 -14.26 -9.05
N ALA A 119 0.86 -15.12 -9.29
CA ALA A 119 0.85 -16.04 -10.42
C ALA A 119 0.91 -15.28 -11.75
N ARG A 120 0.12 -14.20 -11.89
CA ARG A 120 0.16 -13.33 -13.08
C ARG A 120 1.51 -12.64 -13.27
N PHE A 121 2.13 -12.18 -12.19
CA PHE A 121 3.48 -11.62 -12.25
C PHE A 121 4.47 -12.68 -12.73
N MET A 122 4.51 -13.84 -12.09
CA MET A 122 5.45 -14.91 -12.43
C MET A 122 5.25 -15.42 -13.85
N ALA A 123 4.02 -15.54 -14.34
CA ALA A 123 3.72 -15.93 -15.73
C ALA A 123 4.26 -14.92 -16.78
N ARG A 124 4.46 -13.65 -16.39
CA ARG A 124 5.10 -12.64 -17.24
C ARG A 124 6.62 -12.70 -17.16
N THR A 125 7.17 -13.43 -16.19
CA THR A 125 8.61 -13.64 -16.05
C THR A 125 9.02 -14.96 -16.70
N ARG A 126 10.22 -15.02 -17.30
CA ARG A 126 10.80 -16.27 -17.83
C ARG A 126 11.67 -16.99 -16.79
N GLN A 127 11.27 -16.92 -15.52
CA GLN A 127 12.06 -17.51 -14.44
C GLN A 127 11.97 -19.05 -14.51
N ALA A 128 13.09 -19.72 -14.25
CA ALA A 128 13.12 -21.17 -14.11
C ALA A 128 12.27 -21.64 -12.91
N PRO A 129 11.82 -22.90 -12.86
CA PRO A 129 11.18 -23.44 -11.67
C PRO A 129 12.12 -23.43 -10.44
N GLY A 130 11.55 -23.45 -9.23
CA GLY A 130 12.30 -23.56 -7.97
C GLY A 130 12.54 -22.26 -7.20
N TRP A 131 12.00 -21.13 -7.67
CA TRP A 131 12.04 -19.88 -6.91
C TRP A 131 11.11 -19.93 -5.71
N THR A 132 11.59 -19.41 -4.59
CA THR A 132 10.78 -19.12 -3.41
C THR A 132 10.56 -17.61 -3.30
N SER A 133 9.46 -17.21 -2.67
CA SER A 133 9.20 -15.82 -2.35
C SER A 133 8.81 -15.71 -0.88
N GLN A 134 9.36 -14.70 -0.21
CA GLN A 134 9.00 -14.37 1.15
C GLN A 134 7.86 -13.35 1.14
N PHE A 135 6.86 -13.62 1.97
CA PHE A 135 5.71 -12.76 2.15
C PHE A 135 5.56 -12.41 3.62
N ARG A 136 4.95 -11.24 3.86
CA ARG A 136 4.61 -10.75 5.18
C ARG A 136 3.11 -10.52 5.24
N GLU A 137 2.50 -11.01 6.29
CA GLU A 137 1.15 -10.66 6.69
C GLU A 137 1.19 -9.36 7.51
N ILE A 138 0.35 -8.42 7.11
CA ILE A 138 0.12 -7.16 7.84
C ILE A 138 -1.34 -7.18 8.26
N VAL A 139 -1.56 -7.02 9.56
CA VAL A 139 -2.90 -6.95 10.17
C VAL A 139 -3.16 -5.50 10.55
N MET A 140 -4.33 -4.98 10.21
CA MET A 140 -4.74 -3.62 10.52
C MET A 140 -6.23 -3.53 10.83
N MET A 141 -6.62 -2.43 11.47
CA MET A 141 -8.02 -2.10 11.68
C MET A 141 -8.52 -1.20 10.55
N VAL A 142 -9.74 -1.47 10.08
CA VAL A 142 -10.49 -0.60 9.17
C VAL A 142 -11.73 -0.15 9.90
N ASP A 143 -11.90 1.16 10.00
CA ASP A 143 -13.05 1.84 10.56
C ASP A 143 -13.34 3.03 9.63
N ALA A 144 -14.31 2.87 8.73
CA ALA A 144 -14.61 3.88 7.72
C ALA A 144 -16.01 3.69 7.11
N ASP A 145 -16.55 4.79 6.57
CA ASP A 145 -17.68 4.77 5.65
C ASP A 145 -17.15 4.66 4.22
N LEU A 146 -17.50 3.57 3.51
CA LEU A 146 -16.95 3.25 2.20
C LEU A 146 -18.07 3.04 1.17
N HIS A 147 -17.80 3.42 -0.08
CA HIS A 147 -18.69 3.10 -1.20
C HIS A 147 -18.77 1.58 -1.40
N ASP A 148 -19.99 1.05 -1.41
CA ASP A 148 -20.28 -0.37 -1.45
C ASP A 148 -20.61 -0.81 -2.88
N LEU A 149 -19.69 -1.56 -3.47
CA LEU A 149 -19.80 -2.08 -4.83
C LEU A 149 -20.37 -3.51 -4.88
N ARG A 150 -20.72 -4.13 -3.75
CA ARG A 150 -21.13 -5.55 -3.69
C ARG A 150 -22.46 -5.85 -4.37
N ALA A 151 -23.30 -4.83 -4.52
CA ALA A 151 -24.63 -4.94 -5.13
C ALA A 151 -24.67 -4.46 -6.60
N LEU A 152 -23.51 -4.10 -7.18
CA LEU A 152 -23.36 -3.65 -8.56
C LEU A 152 -23.04 -4.79 -9.53
#